data_AF-A0A7Y7LDJ4-F1
#
_entry.id   AF-A0A7Y7LDJ4-F1
#
_cell.length_a   1.000
_cell.length_b   1.000
_cell.length_c   1.000
_cell.angle_alpha   90.00
_cell.angle_beta   90.00
_cell.angle_gamma   90.00
#
_symmetry.space_group_name_H-M   'P 1'
#
loop_
_entity.id
_entity.type
_entity.pdbx_description
1 polymer ?
#
loop_
_entity_poly.entity_id
_entity_poly.type
_entity_poly.pdbx_seq_one_letter_code
_entity_poly.pdbx_strand_id
1 'polypeptide(L)'
;MKIVQTSWACNQKDMLKFNAGWYSPEYHLMGWALSCLQLKKYYDEVVLHADSVTAKTLIDTLRLPYTDVVCDLDQFDQNPSELWGLPKIHTYSQQAVPFLHVDGDVIIWKPFDESLLHGDLIAQNLEVGTSFYENLFSELEPRLTYIPIEVTEEKDKKDKIYAYNAGIIGGNDLSFFNLYTARSKETISNNVNSLSNINIGAFNIYFEQNLFLLPGS
;
A
#
# COMPACT_ATOMS: atom_id res chain seq x y z
N MET A 1 -2.75 2.66 18.61
CA MET A 1 -2.73 2.55 17.13
C MET A 1 -2.49 1.10 16.79
N LYS A 2 -3.32 0.51 15.93
CA LYS A 2 -3.13 -0.89 15.51
C LYS A 2 -2.17 -0.98 14.33
N ILE A 3 -1.44 -2.08 14.22
CA ILE A 3 -0.62 -2.37 13.04
C ILE A 3 -1.47 -3.15 12.04
N VAL A 4 -1.33 -2.81 10.75
CA VAL A 4 -2.03 -3.48 9.66
C VAL A 4 -1.02 -3.93 8.61
N GLN A 5 -1.20 -5.12 8.05
CA GLN A 5 -0.50 -5.56 6.84
C GLN A 5 -1.53 -5.96 5.78
N THR A 6 -1.19 -5.74 4.51
CA THR A 6 -2.03 -6.13 3.37
C THR A 6 -1.29 -7.14 2.53
N SER A 7 -1.90 -8.27 2.19
CA SER A 7 -1.30 -9.27 1.32
C SER A 7 -2.31 -9.84 0.34
N TRP A 8 -2.04 -9.65 -0.95
CA TRP A 8 -2.85 -10.17 -2.04
C TRP A 8 -1.99 -11.10 -2.87
N ALA A 9 -2.51 -12.27 -3.23
CA ALA A 9 -1.79 -13.27 -4.01
C ALA A 9 -1.66 -12.88 -5.49
N CYS A 10 -2.16 -11.71 -5.91
CA CYS A 10 -2.04 -11.20 -7.28
C CYS A 10 -2.50 -12.22 -8.33
N ASN A 11 -3.68 -12.81 -8.11
CA ASN A 11 -4.29 -13.86 -8.92
C ASN A 11 -3.52 -15.20 -8.96
N GLN A 12 -2.46 -15.35 -8.16
CA GLN A 12 -1.74 -16.60 -8.05
C GLN A 12 -2.52 -17.58 -7.18
N LYS A 13 -2.48 -18.86 -7.56
CA LYS A 13 -3.22 -19.92 -6.85
C LYS A 13 -2.46 -20.51 -5.67
N ASP A 14 -1.16 -20.24 -5.59
CA ASP A 14 -0.24 -20.88 -4.66
C ASP A 14 0.96 -19.97 -4.37
N MET A 15 0.97 -19.38 -3.18
CA MET A 15 2.05 -18.50 -2.72
C MET A 15 3.38 -19.24 -2.56
N LEU A 16 3.38 -20.58 -2.43
CA LEU A 16 4.62 -21.37 -2.38
C LEU A 16 5.35 -21.43 -3.71
N LYS A 17 4.71 -20.98 -4.80
CA LYS A 17 5.26 -20.96 -6.16
C LYS A 17 5.40 -19.56 -6.73
N PHE A 18 5.00 -18.55 -5.97
CA PHE A 18 5.02 -17.15 -6.37
C PHE A 18 6.07 -16.38 -5.59
N ASN A 19 6.98 -15.73 -6.30
CA ASN A 19 8.12 -15.04 -5.69
C ASN A 19 7.83 -13.58 -5.34
N ALA A 20 6.74 -12.96 -5.80
CA ALA A 20 6.37 -11.58 -5.47
C ALA A 20 7.51 -10.55 -5.63
N GLY A 21 8.37 -10.72 -6.66
CA GLY A 21 9.54 -9.87 -6.90
C GLY A 21 10.83 -10.29 -6.17
N TRP A 22 10.78 -11.30 -5.31
CA TRP A 22 11.95 -11.88 -4.65
C TRP A 22 12.66 -12.89 -5.55
N TYR A 23 13.87 -13.28 -5.17
CA TYR A 23 14.63 -14.30 -5.89
C TYR A 23 13.94 -15.67 -5.90
N SER A 24 13.24 -16.04 -4.81
CA SER A 24 12.43 -17.26 -4.74
C SER A 24 11.21 -17.09 -3.83
N PRO A 25 10.15 -17.91 -3.99
CA PRO A 25 8.98 -17.92 -3.11
C PRO A 25 9.33 -18.15 -1.63
N GLU A 26 10.32 -18.99 -1.36
CA GLU A 26 10.78 -19.29 0.00
C GLU A 26 11.34 -18.05 0.69
N TYR A 27 12.14 -17.24 -0.02
CA TYR A 27 12.70 -16.02 0.56
C TYR A 27 11.63 -14.97 0.83
N HIS A 28 10.65 -14.84 -0.08
CA HIS A 28 9.49 -13.99 0.15
C HIS A 28 8.74 -14.39 1.42
N LEU A 29 8.38 -15.67 1.56
CA LEU A 29 7.61 -16.15 2.72
C LEU A 29 8.41 -16.12 4.02
N MET A 30 9.72 -16.37 3.98
CA MET A 30 10.60 -16.20 5.15
C MET A 30 10.69 -14.73 5.57
N GLY A 31 10.82 -13.81 4.61
CA GLY A 31 10.79 -12.37 4.86
C GLY A 31 9.47 -11.92 5.47
N TRP A 32 8.35 -12.37 4.89
CA TRP A 32 7.01 -12.09 5.40
C TRP A 32 6.80 -12.60 6.83
N ALA A 33 7.18 -13.85 7.09
CA ALA A 33 7.11 -14.44 8.42
C ALA A 33 7.94 -13.65 9.43
N LEU A 34 9.16 -13.25 9.07
CA LEU A 34 10.01 -12.44 9.92
C LEU A 34 9.40 -11.06 10.21
N SER A 35 8.82 -10.40 9.20
CA SER A 35 8.09 -9.13 9.37
C SER A 35 6.96 -9.27 10.37
N CYS A 36 6.05 -10.24 10.16
CA CYS A 36 4.92 -10.51 11.05
C CYS A 36 5.37 -10.78 12.49
N LEU A 37 6.34 -11.68 12.68
CA LEU A 37 6.85 -12.07 14.00
C LEU A 37 7.48 -10.88 14.73
N GLN A 38 8.20 -10.01 14.02
CA GLN A 38 8.80 -8.82 14.61
C GLN A 38 7.74 -7.79 14.99
N LEU A 39 6.72 -7.57 14.16
CA LEU A 39 5.59 -6.70 14.53
C LEU A 39 4.86 -7.25 15.76
N LYS A 40 4.57 -8.55 15.79
CA LYS A 40 3.90 -9.20 16.93
C LYS A 40 4.71 -9.21 18.23
N LYS A 41 6.03 -9.11 18.15
CA LYS A 41 6.90 -8.95 19.32
C LYS A 41 6.72 -7.61 20.02
N TYR A 42 6.39 -6.54 19.27
CA TYR A 42 6.31 -5.18 19.79
C TYR A 42 4.89 -4.62 19.88
N TYR A 43 3.93 -5.23 19.18
CA TYR A 43 2.55 -4.77 19.09
C TYR A 43 1.55 -5.87 19.42
N ASP A 44 0.59 -5.56 20.29
CA ASP A 44 -0.47 -6.48 20.69
C ASP A 44 -1.46 -6.74 19.55
N GLU A 45 -1.76 -5.71 18.77
CA GLU A 45 -2.72 -5.75 17.66
C GLU A 45 -2.00 -5.61 16.31
N VAL A 46 -1.87 -6.73 15.60
CA VAL A 46 -1.36 -6.79 14.23
C VAL A 46 -2.40 -7.53 13.38
N VAL A 47 -3.07 -6.81 12.48
CA VAL A 47 -4.17 -7.32 11.66
C VAL A 47 -3.69 -7.53 10.23
N LEU A 48 -4.06 -8.67 9.63
CA LEU A 48 -3.80 -8.96 8.22
C LEU A 48 -5.09 -8.74 7.41
N HIS A 49 -5.01 -7.93 6.35
CA HIS A 49 -5.98 -7.97 5.25
C HIS A 49 -5.44 -8.87 4.15
N ALA A 50 -6.25 -9.85 3.71
CA ALA A 50 -5.81 -10.89 2.80
C ALA A 50 -6.89 -11.33 1.80
N ASP A 51 -6.48 -11.97 0.72
CA ASP A 51 -7.33 -12.86 -0.06
C ASP A 51 -7.29 -14.28 0.51
N SER A 52 -8.16 -15.16 0.00
CA SER A 52 -8.29 -16.53 0.47
C SER A 52 -7.02 -17.36 0.27
N VAL A 53 -6.29 -17.13 -0.83
CA VAL A 53 -5.03 -17.83 -1.13
C VAL A 53 -3.94 -17.44 -0.13
N THR A 54 -3.83 -16.16 0.17
CA THR A 54 -2.89 -15.63 1.15
C THR A 54 -3.26 -16.10 2.56
N ALA A 55 -4.52 -15.98 2.97
CA ALA A 55 -4.98 -16.44 4.27
C ALA A 55 -4.67 -17.93 4.49
N LYS A 56 -4.96 -18.78 3.50
CA LYS A 56 -4.60 -20.21 3.55
C LYS A 56 -3.10 -20.45 3.75
N THR A 57 -2.26 -19.67 3.07
CA THR A 57 -0.81 -19.85 3.14
C THR A 57 -0.26 -19.33 4.47
N LEU A 58 -0.53 -18.07 4.81
CA LEU A 58 0.05 -17.41 5.97
C LEU A 58 -0.56 -17.88 7.29
N ILE A 59 -1.85 -18.21 7.30
CA ILE A 59 -2.59 -18.56 8.53
C ILE A 59 -2.71 -20.07 8.67
N ASP A 60 -3.34 -20.77 7.73
CA ASP A 60 -3.61 -22.20 7.93
C ASP A 60 -2.32 -23.04 7.88
N THR A 61 -1.42 -22.69 6.95
CA THR A 61 -0.18 -23.44 6.70
C THR A 61 0.95 -22.98 7.60
N LEU A 62 1.31 -21.69 7.54
CA LEU A 62 2.44 -21.14 8.31
C LEU A 62 2.08 -20.77 9.74
N ARG A 63 0.79 -20.63 10.06
CA ARG A 63 0.29 -20.29 11.41
C ARG A 63 0.90 -19.02 11.96
N LEU A 64 1.04 -17.99 11.10
CA LEU A 64 1.55 -16.70 11.53
C LEU A 64 0.63 -16.07 12.57
N PRO A 65 1.19 -15.47 13.64
CA PRO A 65 0.43 -15.10 14.83
C PRO A 65 -0.27 -13.73 14.72
N TYR A 66 -0.93 -13.45 13.59
CA TYR A 66 -1.78 -12.27 13.45
C TYR A 66 -2.88 -12.26 14.50
N THR A 67 -3.18 -11.07 15.02
CA THR A 67 -4.23 -10.88 16.04
C THR A 67 -5.62 -11.07 15.43
N ASP A 68 -5.79 -10.65 14.17
CA ASP A 68 -7.00 -10.85 13.39
C ASP A 68 -6.68 -10.92 11.89
N VAL A 69 -7.58 -11.53 11.12
CA VAL A 69 -7.43 -11.72 9.67
C VAL A 69 -8.75 -11.34 8.98
N VAL A 70 -8.70 -10.31 8.15
CA VAL A 70 -9.81 -9.85 7.32
C VAL A 70 -9.61 -10.40 5.91
N CYS A 71 -10.45 -11.36 5.52
CA CYS A 71 -10.38 -11.97 4.19
C CYS A 71 -11.33 -11.26 3.22
N ASP A 72 -10.95 -10.08 2.76
CA ASP A 72 -11.80 -9.23 1.90
C ASP A 72 -11.16 -8.88 0.54
N LEU A 73 -9.99 -9.43 0.21
CA LEU A 73 -9.28 -9.06 -1.03
C LEU A 73 -9.59 -9.93 -2.25
N ASP A 74 -10.32 -11.05 -2.10
CA ASP A 74 -10.74 -11.91 -3.24
C ASP A 74 -11.59 -11.13 -4.28
N GLN A 75 -12.21 -10.02 -3.86
CA GLN A 75 -12.97 -9.15 -4.76
C GLN A 75 -12.11 -8.51 -5.88
N PHE A 76 -10.79 -8.51 -5.73
CA PHE A 76 -9.85 -7.95 -6.71
C PHE A 76 -9.30 -9.00 -7.68
N ASP A 77 -9.73 -10.26 -7.62
CA ASP A 77 -9.19 -11.35 -8.45
C ASP A 77 -9.38 -11.16 -9.97
N GLN A 78 -10.27 -10.24 -10.37
CA GLN A 78 -10.49 -9.88 -11.77
C GLN A 78 -9.67 -8.67 -12.22
N ASN A 79 -8.97 -8.01 -11.30
CA ASN A 79 -8.07 -6.90 -11.61
C ASN A 79 -6.71 -7.44 -12.10
N PRO A 80 -5.96 -6.65 -12.91
CA PRO A 80 -4.58 -6.97 -13.26
C PRO A 80 -3.73 -7.23 -12.01
N SER A 81 -2.94 -8.30 -12.03
CA SER A 81 -2.05 -8.71 -10.93
C SER A 81 -1.00 -7.66 -10.55
N GLU A 82 -0.73 -6.74 -11.47
CA GLU A 82 0.22 -5.65 -11.33
C GLU A 82 -0.36 -4.49 -10.49
N LEU A 83 -1.67 -4.43 -10.22
CA LEU A 83 -2.31 -3.42 -9.36
C LEU A 83 -2.14 -3.71 -7.86
N TRP A 84 -0.91 -3.92 -7.41
CA TRP A 84 -0.58 -4.26 -6.02
C TRP A 84 -0.96 -3.18 -5.00
N GLY A 85 -1.09 -1.92 -5.41
CA GLY A 85 -1.51 -0.80 -4.54
C GLY A 85 -3.02 -0.78 -4.28
N LEU A 86 -3.83 -1.35 -5.17
CA LEU A 86 -5.30 -1.40 -5.02
C LEU A 86 -5.74 -2.08 -3.70
N PRO A 87 -5.26 -3.30 -3.36
CA PRO A 87 -5.63 -3.94 -2.10
C PRO A 87 -5.17 -3.15 -0.87
N LYS A 88 -4.05 -2.41 -0.96
CA LYS A 88 -3.57 -1.54 0.12
C LYS A 88 -4.49 -0.34 0.34
N ILE A 89 -4.85 0.38 -0.73
CA ILE A 89 -5.83 1.48 -0.69
C ILE A 89 -7.17 1.00 -0.12
N HIS A 90 -7.62 -0.19 -0.53
CA HIS A 90 -8.81 -0.80 0.04
C HIS A 90 -8.64 -1.01 1.54
N THR A 91 -7.55 -1.64 1.97
CA THR A 91 -7.23 -1.85 3.38
C THR A 91 -7.25 -0.55 4.17
N TYR A 92 -6.61 0.52 3.70
CA TYR A 92 -6.60 1.84 4.37
C TYR A 92 -8.02 2.40 4.52
N SER A 93 -8.89 2.20 3.52
CA SER A 93 -10.27 2.68 3.56
C SER A 93 -11.17 1.92 4.55
N GLN A 94 -10.75 0.74 5.03
CA GLN A 94 -11.51 -0.05 6.00
C GLN A 94 -11.17 0.33 7.45
N GLN A 95 -10.25 1.26 7.67
CA GLN A 95 -9.76 1.59 9.01
C GLN A 95 -10.72 2.57 9.71
N ALA A 96 -11.31 2.13 10.83
CA ALA A 96 -12.20 2.95 11.66
C ALA A 96 -11.53 3.56 12.90
N VAL A 97 -10.25 3.23 13.13
CA VAL A 97 -9.42 3.70 14.25
C VAL A 97 -8.01 3.99 13.74
N PRO A 98 -7.20 4.82 14.43
CA PRO A 98 -5.83 5.08 14.05
C PRO A 98 -5.02 3.81 13.80
N PHE A 99 -4.32 3.78 12.68
CA PHE A 99 -3.60 2.60 12.21
C PHE A 99 -2.22 2.97 11.66
N LEU A 100 -1.33 2.00 11.62
CA LEU A 100 -0.08 2.06 10.88
C LEU A 100 0.02 0.82 10.00
N HIS A 101 -0.03 1.03 8.69
CA HIS A 101 0.28 -0.01 7.73
C HIS A 101 1.79 -0.22 7.64
N VAL A 102 2.21 -1.47 7.59
CA VAL A 102 3.61 -1.87 7.42
C VAL A 102 3.67 -2.96 6.35
N ASP A 103 4.40 -2.71 5.26
CA ASP A 103 4.57 -3.68 4.17
C ASP A 103 5.21 -4.99 4.68
N GLY A 104 4.88 -6.11 4.01
CA GLY A 104 5.34 -7.44 4.41
C GLY A 104 6.85 -7.68 4.26
N ASP A 105 7.55 -6.79 3.56
CA ASP A 105 9.01 -6.77 3.40
C ASP A 105 9.72 -5.80 4.36
N VAL A 106 8.97 -5.08 5.21
CA VAL A 106 9.53 -4.21 6.25
C VAL A 106 9.75 -5.01 7.53
N ILE A 107 10.98 -4.94 8.07
CA ILE A 107 11.38 -5.65 9.29
C ILE A 107 11.87 -4.64 10.32
N ILE A 108 11.22 -4.62 11.49
CA ILE A 108 11.60 -3.76 12.62
C ILE A 108 12.41 -4.54 13.67
N TRP A 109 13.30 -3.85 14.38
CA TRP A 109 14.12 -4.42 15.47
C TRP A 109 13.90 -3.74 16.83
N LYS A 110 13.07 -2.71 16.84
CA LYS A 110 12.60 -1.94 18.00
C LYS A 110 11.18 -1.46 17.72
N PRO A 111 10.36 -1.14 18.72
CA PRO A 111 9.09 -0.46 18.47
C PRO A 111 9.33 0.88 17.77
N PHE A 112 8.37 1.31 16.97
CA PHE A 112 8.27 2.68 16.48
C PHE A 112 8.21 3.66 17.66
N ASP A 113 8.86 4.81 17.50
CA ASP A 113 8.92 5.83 18.54
C ASP A 113 7.51 6.34 18.85
N GLU A 114 7.17 6.54 20.13
CA GLU A 114 5.81 6.95 20.51
C GLU A 114 5.38 8.26 19.85
N SER A 115 6.30 9.23 19.71
CA SER A 115 6.01 10.49 19.03
C SER A 115 5.61 10.29 17.56
N LEU A 116 6.17 9.30 16.87
CA LEU A 116 5.77 8.95 15.51
C LEU A 116 4.32 8.45 15.48
N LEU A 117 3.95 7.58 16.43
CA LEU A 117 2.60 6.99 16.50
C LEU A 117 1.50 8.00 16.87
N HIS A 118 1.87 9.19 17.37
CA HIS A 118 0.95 10.31 17.59
C HIS A 118 0.81 11.22 16.37
N GLY A 119 1.55 10.98 15.28
CA GLY A 119 1.46 11.77 14.06
C GLY A 119 0.10 11.60 13.37
N ASP A 120 -0.48 12.70 12.90
CA ASP A 120 -1.74 12.68 12.17
C ASP A 120 -1.60 11.94 10.84
N LEU A 121 -0.49 12.19 10.14
CA LEU A 121 -0.07 11.52 8.92
C LEU A 121 1.36 11.00 9.08
N ILE A 122 1.55 9.72 8.82
CA ILE A 122 2.81 9.00 8.94
C ILE A 122 3.09 8.36 7.60
N ALA A 123 4.31 8.57 7.09
CA ALA A 123 4.85 7.85 5.96
C ALA A 123 6.33 7.54 6.22
N GLN A 124 6.88 6.54 5.54
CA GLN A 124 8.24 6.07 5.77
C GLN A 124 9.27 7.17 5.53
N ASN A 125 9.17 7.85 4.39
CA ASN A 125 9.98 9.02 4.07
C ASN A 125 9.35 9.82 2.92
N LEU A 126 9.62 11.12 2.91
CA LEU A 126 9.39 11.96 1.73
C LEU A 126 10.39 11.59 0.64
N GLU A 127 9.88 11.40 -0.56
CA GLU A 127 10.64 11.23 -1.78
C GLU A 127 10.46 12.49 -2.62
N VAL A 128 11.45 13.37 -2.56
CA VAL A 128 11.47 14.59 -3.37
C VAL A 128 11.95 14.20 -4.76
N GLY A 129 11.15 14.54 -5.77
CA GLY A 129 11.33 14.26 -7.20
C GLY A 129 12.79 14.17 -7.62
N THR A 130 13.31 12.95 -7.58
CA THR A 130 14.47 12.58 -8.37
C THR A 130 14.02 12.53 -9.82
N SER A 131 14.94 12.62 -10.77
CA SER A 131 14.65 12.43 -12.20
C SER A 131 13.84 11.17 -12.49
N PHE A 132 13.87 10.19 -11.59
CA PHE A 132 13.02 9.00 -11.62
C PHE A 132 11.51 9.32 -11.63
N TYR A 133 10.99 10.08 -10.65
CA TYR A 133 9.55 10.37 -10.55
C TYR A 133 9.05 11.26 -11.69
N GLU A 134 9.86 12.25 -12.07
CA GLU A 134 9.55 13.13 -13.20
C GLU A 134 9.45 12.35 -14.51
N ASN A 135 10.40 11.45 -14.79
CA ASN A 135 10.34 10.59 -15.97
C ASN A 135 9.15 9.63 -15.90
N LEU A 136 8.92 9.03 -14.74
CA LEU A 136 7.84 8.07 -14.54
C LEU A 136 6.45 8.69 -14.80
N PHE A 137 6.20 9.88 -14.26
CA PHE A 137 4.90 10.53 -14.39
C PHE A 137 4.73 11.28 -15.71
N SER A 138 5.80 11.83 -16.30
CA SER A 138 5.73 12.44 -17.64
C SER A 138 5.40 11.41 -18.73
N GLU A 139 5.81 10.15 -18.54
CA GLU A 139 5.40 9.05 -19.41
C GLU A 139 3.97 8.56 -19.10
N LEU A 140 3.57 8.52 -17.84
CA LEU A 140 2.28 7.96 -17.39
C LEU A 140 1.11 8.89 -17.70
N GLU A 141 1.18 10.14 -17.27
CA GLU A 141 0.04 11.07 -17.23
C GLU A 141 -0.60 11.36 -18.59
N PRO A 142 0.13 11.53 -19.71
CA PRO A 142 -0.49 11.77 -21.01
C PRO A 142 -1.37 10.61 -21.50
N ARG A 143 -1.28 9.44 -20.87
CA ARG A 143 -2.05 8.22 -21.19
C ARG A 143 -3.19 7.97 -20.21
N LEU A 144 -3.31 8.77 -19.15
CA LEU A 144 -4.42 8.71 -18.21
C LEU A 144 -5.63 9.44 -18.80
N THR A 145 -6.81 8.87 -18.63
CA THR A 145 -8.09 9.50 -18.97
C THR A 145 -8.58 10.44 -17.88
N TYR A 146 -8.06 10.30 -16.66
CA TYR A 146 -8.40 11.12 -15.52
C TYR A 146 -7.17 11.39 -14.64
N ILE A 147 -6.97 12.66 -14.29
CA ILE A 147 -5.99 13.12 -13.33
C ILE A 147 -6.76 13.90 -12.25
N PRO A 148 -6.61 13.56 -10.95
CA PRO A 148 -7.24 14.31 -9.88
C PRO A 148 -6.80 15.77 -9.90
N ILE A 149 -7.74 16.69 -9.66
CA ILE A 149 -7.47 18.13 -9.69
C ILE A 149 -6.38 18.52 -8.69
N GLU A 150 -6.33 17.83 -7.55
CA GLU A 150 -5.37 18.09 -6.49
C GLU A 150 -3.93 17.82 -6.96
N VAL A 151 -3.71 16.85 -7.87
CA VAL A 151 -2.39 16.61 -8.46
C VAL A 151 -2.01 17.77 -9.39
N THR A 152 -2.95 18.25 -10.20
CA THR A 152 -2.71 19.40 -11.08
C THR A 152 -2.41 20.65 -10.27
N GLU A 153 -3.18 20.93 -9.22
CA GLU A 153 -2.97 22.09 -8.34
C GLU A 153 -1.63 22.03 -7.59
N GLU A 154 -1.22 20.85 -7.11
CA GLU A 154 0.06 20.70 -6.43
C GLU A 154 1.25 20.92 -7.38
N LYS A 155 1.13 20.47 -8.63
CA LYS A 155 2.14 20.74 -9.67
C LYS A 155 2.23 22.21 -10.05
N ASP A 156 1.12 22.92 -10.10
CA ASP A 156 1.11 24.36 -10.41
C ASP A 156 1.75 25.18 -9.28
N LYS A 157 1.69 24.70 -8.03
CA LYS A 157 2.28 25.36 -6.85
C LYS A 157 3.74 25.03 -6.62
N LYS A 158 4.21 23.86 -7.06
CA LYS A 158 5.51 23.31 -6.69
C LYS A 158 6.38 23.06 -7.91
N ASP A 159 7.63 23.50 -7.83
CA ASP A 159 8.63 23.27 -8.89
C ASP A 159 9.03 21.78 -9.03
N LYS A 160 8.61 20.91 -8.11
CA LYS A 160 8.98 19.49 -8.06
C LYS A 160 7.79 18.60 -7.73
N ILE A 161 7.85 17.37 -8.25
CA ILE A 161 6.93 16.29 -7.86
C ILE A 161 7.38 15.73 -6.51
N TYR A 162 6.43 15.54 -5.60
CA TYR A 162 6.67 14.88 -4.32
C TYR A 162 5.94 13.53 -4.31
N ALA A 163 6.44 12.59 -3.54
CA ALA A 163 5.77 11.35 -3.20
C ALA A 163 6.19 10.94 -1.79
N TYR A 164 5.44 10.04 -1.16
CA TYR A 164 5.81 9.46 0.11
C TYR A 164 5.89 7.96 -0.01
N ASN A 165 7.05 7.39 0.34
CA ASN A 165 7.21 5.95 0.32
C ASN A 165 6.21 5.29 1.29
N ALA A 166 5.41 4.36 0.76
CA ALA A 166 4.29 3.75 1.47
C ALA A 166 4.64 2.43 2.19
N GLY A 167 5.93 2.08 2.31
CA GLY A 167 6.38 0.89 3.06
C GLY A 167 5.93 0.92 4.53
N ILE A 168 5.85 2.12 5.11
CA ILE A 168 5.19 2.40 6.38
C ILE A 168 4.27 3.60 6.14
N ILE A 169 2.96 3.46 6.35
CA ILE A 169 2.00 4.53 6.09
C ILE A 169 0.78 4.43 7.02
N GLY A 170 0.28 5.55 7.53
CA GLY A 170 -0.84 5.52 8.48
C GLY A 170 -0.97 6.82 9.24
N GLY A 171 -1.62 6.80 10.39
CA GLY A 171 -1.75 7.96 11.26
C GLY A 171 -3.06 8.03 12.01
N ASN A 172 -3.32 9.20 12.59
CA ASN A 172 -4.46 9.48 13.43
C ASN A 172 -5.58 10.24 12.71
N ASP A 173 -5.31 10.90 11.58
CA ASP A 173 -6.33 11.61 10.81
C ASP A 173 -7.10 10.68 9.86
N LEU A 174 -8.13 10.03 10.40
CA LEU A 174 -9.01 9.15 9.63
C LEU A 174 -9.82 9.91 8.56
N SER A 175 -10.06 11.20 8.74
CA SER A 175 -10.79 11.99 7.74
C SER A 175 -9.94 12.18 6.48
N PHE A 176 -8.65 12.45 6.66
CA PHE A 176 -7.68 12.45 5.58
C PHE A 176 -7.63 11.09 4.88
N PHE A 177 -7.46 9.98 5.61
CA PHE A 177 -7.39 8.64 4.99
C PHE A 177 -8.66 8.26 4.21
N ASN A 178 -9.84 8.66 4.71
CA ASN A 178 -11.09 8.48 3.98
C ASN A 178 -11.11 9.25 2.66
N LEU A 179 -10.67 10.52 2.66
CA LEU A 179 -10.59 11.33 1.44
C LEU A 179 -9.52 10.78 0.47
N TYR A 180 -8.32 10.52 0.96
CA TYR A 180 -7.20 9.99 0.19
C TYR A 180 -7.52 8.66 -0.49
N THR A 181 -8.12 7.71 0.24
CA THR A 181 -8.48 6.42 -0.34
C THR A 181 -9.64 6.54 -1.31
N ALA A 182 -10.62 7.42 -1.06
CA ALA A 182 -11.69 7.71 -2.01
C ALA A 182 -11.15 8.28 -3.33
N ARG A 183 -10.22 9.25 -3.26
CA ARG A 183 -9.53 9.81 -4.44
C ARG A 183 -8.70 8.78 -5.19
N SER A 184 -8.01 7.93 -4.46
CA SER A 184 -7.23 6.83 -5.06
C SER A 184 -8.13 5.85 -5.81
N LYS A 185 -9.25 5.43 -5.19
CA LYS A 185 -10.26 4.55 -5.83
C LYS A 185 -10.92 5.20 -7.04
N GLU A 186 -11.26 6.50 -6.96
CA GLU A 186 -11.76 7.28 -8.10
C GLU A 186 -10.73 7.31 -9.24
N THR A 187 -9.45 7.55 -8.92
CA THR A 187 -8.37 7.57 -9.90
C THR A 187 -8.22 6.22 -10.60
N ILE A 188 -8.27 5.12 -9.86
CA ILE A 188 -8.16 3.76 -10.42
C ILE A 188 -9.36 3.47 -11.33
N SER A 189 -10.58 3.71 -10.85
CA SER A 189 -11.81 3.40 -11.61
C SER A 189 -11.94 4.22 -12.89
N ASN A 190 -11.62 5.52 -12.86
CA ASN A 190 -11.69 6.39 -14.03
C ASN A 190 -10.57 6.17 -15.05
N ASN A 191 -9.53 5.40 -14.71
CA ASN A 191 -8.42 5.05 -15.60
C ASN A 191 -8.37 3.55 -15.95
N VAL A 192 -9.41 2.76 -15.63
CA VAL A 192 -9.43 1.31 -15.86
C VAL A 192 -9.16 0.95 -17.33
N ASN A 193 -9.68 1.76 -18.26
CA ASN A 193 -9.49 1.58 -19.70
C ASN A 193 -8.08 1.96 -20.19
N SER A 194 -7.32 2.73 -19.40
CA SER A 194 -5.93 3.08 -19.69
C SER A 194 -4.94 2.00 -19.25
N LEU A 195 -5.34 1.09 -18.36
CA LEU A 195 -4.44 0.10 -17.73
C LEU A 195 -3.66 -0.75 -18.74
N SER A 196 -4.26 -1.09 -19.90
CA SER A 196 -3.59 -1.88 -20.93
C SER A 196 -2.48 -1.13 -21.68
N ASN A 197 -2.42 0.19 -21.56
CA ASN A 197 -1.54 1.07 -22.35
C ASN A 197 -0.53 1.85 -21.49
N ILE A 198 -0.54 1.64 -20.17
CA ILE A 198 0.32 2.33 -19.21
C ILE A 198 1.24 1.36 -18.48
N ASN A 199 2.27 1.90 -17.85
CA ASN A 199 3.03 1.16 -16.85
C ASN A 199 2.19 1.09 -15.56
N ILE A 200 1.58 -0.06 -15.28
CA ILE A 200 0.74 -0.25 -14.08
C ILE A 200 1.56 -0.07 -12.79
N GLY A 201 2.83 -0.47 -12.78
CA GLY A 201 3.73 -0.23 -11.65
C GLY A 201 3.87 1.26 -11.31
N ALA A 202 4.06 2.09 -12.34
CA ALA A 202 4.05 3.55 -12.21
C ALA A 202 2.71 4.08 -11.67
N PHE A 203 1.62 3.50 -12.15
CA PHE A 203 0.27 3.88 -11.74
C PHE A 203 -0.01 3.56 -10.27
N ASN A 204 0.50 2.46 -9.73
CA ASN A 204 0.40 2.16 -8.30
C ASN A 204 1.08 3.24 -7.45
N ILE A 205 2.32 3.61 -7.80
CA ILE A 205 3.05 4.68 -7.12
C ILE A 205 2.27 6.00 -7.20
N TYR A 206 1.66 6.28 -8.35
CA TYR A 206 0.88 7.50 -8.56
C TYR A 206 -0.28 7.62 -7.57
N PHE A 207 -1.17 6.63 -7.50
CA PHE A 207 -2.33 6.74 -6.60
C PHE A 207 -2.00 6.45 -5.13
N GLU A 208 -0.95 5.68 -4.82
CA GLU A 208 -0.60 5.32 -3.44
C GLU A 208 0.32 6.37 -2.77
N GLN A 209 1.26 6.95 -3.52
CA GLN A 209 2.34 7.75 -2.93
C GLN A 209 2.24 9.23 -3.29
N ASN A 210 1.84 9.55 -4.52
CA ASN A 210 1.68 10.95 -4.94
C ASN A 210 0.35 11.54 -4.42
N LEU A 211 -0.75 10.78 -4.41
CA LEU A 211 -2.01 11.24 -3.82
C LEU A 211 -1.99 11.34 -2.29
N PHE A 212 -0.96 10.87 -1.62
CA PHE A 212 -0.77 11.16 -0.19
C PHE A 212 -0.41 12.64 0.08
N LEU A 213 -0.35 13.49 -0.95
CA LEU A 213 -0.12 14.95 -0.89
C LEU A 213 -1.41 15.79 -0.93
N LEU A 214 -2.60 15.18 -0.85
CA LEU A 214 -3.85 15.93 -0.92
C LEU A 214 -3.85 17.09 0.11
N PRO A 215 -4.37 18.28 -0.25
CA PRO A 215 -4.33 19.45 0.61
C PRO A 215 -4.97 19.17 1.97
N GLY A 216 -4.19 19.39 3.02
CA GLY A 216 -4.50 18.97 4.40
C GLY A 216 -3.35 18.20 5.08
N SER A 217 -2.38 17.71 4.29
CA SER A 217 -1.10 17.16 4.77
C SER A 217 -0.09 18.22 5.20
#